data_AF-A0A835W230-F1
#
_entry.id   AF-A0A835W230-F1
#
_cell.length_a   1.000
_cell.length_b   1.000
_cell.length_c   1.000
_cell.angle_alpha   90.00
_cell.angle_beta   90.00
_cell.angle_gamma   90.00
#
_symmetry.space_group_name_H-M   'P 1'
#
loop_
_entity.id
_entity.type
_entity.pdbx_description
1 polymer ?
#
loop_
_entity_poly.entity_id
_entity_poly.type
_entity_poly.pdbx_seq_one_letter_code
_entity_poly.pdbx_strand_id
1 'polypeptide(L)'
;MQSGPPPAAAAAAPTTSAVATPPAAAPSSTPPPPALPPPATQAAAGSGPAAPPITPNSELVARRRQRVAAEIIEASRRAGVQASPEAIRGGLATLEALLPGFTPNLDTLKSADWGRLAADAPAVANKIILLKTHHPGLDLAKALTAQPRLLLQSPEQLERSAKMVRQLLARAKDPDRLLGAEPSLLEPKALISVLITVTKWYFLEKDPIEVLEADPELVQRAQDYDVPFEPVYMNEDGTWTAPLLNYKEKRTEWQKYIDQTFYKQP
;
A
#
# COMPACT_ATOMS: atom_id res chain seq x y z
N MET A 1 45.39 -52.00 -11.63
CA MET A 1 44.74 -52.55 -10.43
C MET A 1 43.28 -52.16 -10.49
N GLN A 2 42.42 -53.15 -10.68
CA GLN A 2 40.98 -53.05 -10.69
C GLN A 2 40.47 -53.06 -9.25
N SER A 3 39.54 -52.16 -8.93
CA SER A 3 38.65 -52.30 -7.77
C SER A 3 37.36 -51.56 -8.11
N GLY A 4 36.33 -52.36 -8.42
CA GLY A 4 35.01 -51.92 -8.84
C GLY A 4 34.15 -51.40 -7.69
N PRO A 5 32.93 -50.91 -8.01
CA PRO A 5 31.98 -50.37 -7.04
C PRO A 5 31.04 -51.46 -6.49
N PRO A 6 30.56 -51.34 -5.24
CA PRO A 6 29.38 -52.07 -4.76
C PRO A 6 28.19 -51.09 -4.50
N PRO A 7 26.94 -51.58 -4.29
CA PRO A 7 25.86 -51.42 -5.25
C PRO A 7 24.64 -50.66 -4.72
N ALA A 8 23.66 -50.46 -5.62
CA ALA A 8 22.33 -49.95 -5.37
C ALA A 8 21.42 -50.91 -4.58
N ALA A 9 20.57 -50.34 -3.73
CA ALA A 9 19.30 -50.88 -3.26
C ALA A 9 18.45 -49.70 -2.78
N ALA A 10 17.12 -49.69 -2.75
CA ALA A 10 16.03 -50.36 -3.45
C ALA A 10 14.77 -49.65 -2.91
N ALA A 11 13.70 -49.67 -3.69
CA ALA A 11 12.43 -48.99 -3.47
C ALA A 11 11.73 -49.35 -2.14
N ALA A 12 10.96 -48.38 -1.61
CA ALA A 12 9.68 -48.65 -0.94
C ALA A 12 8.78 -47.40 -0.90
N ALA A 13 7.79 -47.37 -1.78
CA ALA A 13 6.43 -46.89 -1.54
C ALA A 13 5.53 -48.12 -1.77
N PRO A 14 4.35 -48.32 -1.14
CA PRO A 14 3.24 -47.35 -1.14
C PRO A 14 2.27 -47.43 0.07
N THR A 15 1.11 -46.78 -0.07
CA THR A 15 -0.15 -46.90 0.70
C THR A 15 -0.16 -46.25 2.10
N THR A 16 -1.17 -45.48 2.50
CA THR A 16 -2.62 -45.69 2.39
C THR A 16 -3.43 -44.39 2.34
N SER A 17 -4.48 -44.41 1.52
CA SER A 17 -5.65 -43.53 1.55
C SER A 17 -6.34 -43.54 2.92
N ALA A 18 -6.85 -42.38 3.35
CA ALA A 18 -8.03 -42.30 4.20
C ALA A 18 -8.81 -41.01 3.86
N VAL A 19 -9.87 -41.21 3.08
CA VAL A 19 -10.95 -40.26 2.84
C VAL A 19 -11.73 -40.10 4.15
N ALA A 20 -11.79 -38.88 4.68
CA ALA A 20 -12.68 -38.54 5.77
C ALA A 20 -13.98 -37.96 5.19
N THR A 21 -15.02 -38.80 5.17
CA THR A 21 -16.40 -38.45 4.89
C THR A 21 -16.97 -37.58 6.02
N PRO A 22 -17.63 -36.44 5.74
CA PRO A 22 -18.39 -35.72 6.77
C PRO A 22 -19.70 -36.47 7.09
N PRO A 23 -20.13 -36.53 8.36
CA PRO A 23 -21.41 -37.13 8.73
C PRO A 23 -22.60 -36.23 8.38
N ALA A 24 -23.72 -36.93 8.19
CA ALA A 24 -24.97 -36.49 7.60
C ALA A 24 -25.73 -35.41 8.38
N ALA A 25 -26.49 -34.64 7.62
CA ALA A 25 -27.56 -33.76 8.07
C ALA A 25 -28.64 -34.51 8.86
N ALA A 26 -29.10 -33.89 9.95
CA ALA A 26 -30.33 -34.25 10.65
C ALA A 26 -31.36 -33.10 10.52
N PRO A 27 -32.67 -33.40 10.54
CA PRO A 27 -33.70 -32.51 10.03
C PRO A 27 -34.38 -31.63 11.10
N SER A 28 -34.91 -30.50 10.61
CA SER A 28 -36.17 -29.83 10.98
C SER A 28 -36.44 -29.40 12.43
N SER A 29 -36.62 -28.09 12.61
CA SER A 29 -37.86 -27.53 13.18
C SER A 29 -37.86 -26.00 13.09
N THR A 30 -38.45 -25.46 12.02
CA THR A 30 -38.74 -24.03 11.89
C THR A 30 -40.09 -23.74 12.54
N PRO A 31 -40.19 -22.85 13.55
CA PRO A 31 -41.48 -22.43 14.06
C PRO A 31 -42.17 -21.45 13.08
N PRO A 32 -43.51 -21.45 12.99
CA PRO A 32 -44.25 -20.56 12.10
C PRO A 32 -44.13 -19.09 12.55
N PRO A 33 -44.18 -18.13 11.61
CA PRO A 33 -44.12 -16.70 11.95
C PRO A 33 -45.44 -16.23 12.61
N PRO A 34 -45.38 -15.30 13.58
CA PRO A 34 -46.56 -14.69 14.16
C PRO A 34 -47.24 -13.72 13.18
N ALA A 35 -48.57 -13.67 13.28
CA ALA A 35 -49.48 -12.94 12.40
C ALA A 35 -49.20 -11.43 12.30
N LEU A 36 -49.37 -10.89 11.09
CA LEU A 36 -49.36 -9.46 10.78
C LEU A 36 -50.55 -8.73 11.43
N PRO A 37 -50.33 -7.55 12.05
CA PRO A 37 -51.42 -6.64 12.39
C PRO A 37 -51.92 -5.85 11.15
N PRO A 38 -53.18 -5.37 11.16
CA PRO A 38 -53.84 -4.73 10.02
C PRO A 38 -53.26 -3.34 9.69
N PRO A 39 -53.50 -2.82 8.46
CA PRO A 39 -52.95 -1.54 8.03
C PRO A 39 -53.66 -0.39 8.73
N ALA A 40 -52.90 0.45 9.43
CA ALA A 40 -53.38 1.73 9.92
C ALA A 40 -53.40 2.76 8.76
N THR A 41 -54.56 3.37 8.63
CA THR A 41 -54.97 4.41 7.70
C THR A 41 -53.99 5.59 7.64
N GLN A 42 -53.75 6.09 6.43
CA GLN A 42 -53.01 7.30 6.13
C GLN A 42 -53.55 8.52 6.89
N ALA A 43 -52.63 9.33 7.43
CA ALA A 43 -52.85 10.76 7.62
C ALA A 43 -51.64 11.50 7.02
N ALA A 44 -51.89 12.12 5.88
CA ALA A 44 -50.96 13.03 5.21
C ALA A 44 -50.89 14.36 5.96
N ALA A 45 -49.68 14.84 6.26
CA ALA A 45 -49.39 16.27 6.39
C ALA A 45 -47.87 16.53 6.37
N GLY A 46 -47.40 17.29 5.38
CA GLY A 46 -46.19 18.13 5.50
C GLY A 46 -44.87 17.54 5.01
N SER A 47 -44.73 17.27 3.71
CA SER A 47 -43.42 17.00 3.09
C SER A 47 -42.68 18.31 2.79
N GLY A 48 -42.01 18.88 3.79
CA GLY A 48 -40.78 19.66 3.54
C GLY A 48 -39.61 18.70 3.34
N PRO A 49 -38.52 19.07 2.62
CA PRO A 49 -37.36 18.21 2.49
C PRO A 49 -36.67 18.10 3.85
N ALA A 50 -37.02 17.06 4.62
CA ALA A 50 -36.41 16.76 5.89
C ALA A 50 -34.95 16.34 5.65
N ALA A 51 -34.02 17.17 6.13
CA ALA A 51 -32.62 16.80 6.21
C ALA A 51 -32.50 15.47 6.99
N PRO A 52 -31.61 14.55 6.58
CA PRO A 52 -31.50 13.25 7.21
C PRO A 52 -31.11 13.39 8.69
N PRO A 53 -31.60 12.49 9.57
CA PRO A 53 -31.35 12.55 11.00
C PRO A 53 -29.85 12.43 11.30
N ILE A 54 -29.29 13.48 11.88
CA ILE A 54 -27.90 13.57 12.34
C ILE A 54 -27.75 12.62 13.54
N THR A 55 -27.08 11.49 13.34
CA THR A 55 -26.76 10.57 14.45
C THR A 55 -25.61 11.13 15.28
N PRO A 56 -25.51 10.85 16.59
CA PRO A 56 -24.48 11.41 17.47
C PRO A 56 -23.03 11.15 17.00
N ASN A 57 -22.81 10.07 16.24
CA ASN A 57 -21.51 9.80 15.62
C ASN A 57 -21.14 10.79 14.50
N SER A 58 -22.12 11.26 13.73
CA SER A 58 -21.89 12.21 12.64
C SER A 58 -21.46 13.60 13.16
N GLU A 59 -22.01 14.02 14.30
CA GLU A 59 -21.65 15.30 14.92
C GLU A 59 -20.22 15.29 15.47
N LEU A 60 -19.80 14.20 16.11
CA LEU A 60 -18.43 14.04 16.62
C LEU A 60 -17.40 14.08 15.49
N VAL A 61 -17.69 13.43 14.36
CA VAL A 61 -16.84 13.46 13.16
C VAL A 61 -16.77 14.88 12.59
N ALA A 62 -17.90 15.58 12.48
CA ALA A 62 -17.93 16.98 12.02
C ALA A 62 -17.10 17.91 12.93
N ARG A 63 -17.25 17.79 14.25
CA ARG A 63 -16.45 18.56 15.23
C ARG A 63 -14.96 18.22 15.16
N ARG A 64 -14.60 16.96 14.91
CA ARG A 64 -13.19 16.56 14.69
C ARG A 64 -12.65 17.23 13.43
N ARG A 65 -13.38 17.17 12.32
CA ARG A 65 -13.00 17.82 11.04
C ARG A 65 -12.81 19.32 11.20
N GLN A 66 -13.71 20.00 11.90
CA GLN A 66 -13.60 21.44 12.17
C GLN A 66 -12.35 21.79 12.98
N ARG A 67 -12.02 21.01 14.02
CA ARG A 67 -10.80 21.19 14.82
C ARG A 67 -9.53 21.00 13.98
N VAL A 68 -9.47 19.92 13.21
CA VAL A 68 -8.34 19.63 12.31
C VAL A 68 -8.17 20.74 11.27
N ALA A 69 -9.26 21.19 10.66
CA ALA A 69 -9.22 22.29 9.70
C ALA A 69 -8.74 23.61 10.34
N ALA A 70 -9.18 23.93 11.55
CA ALA A 70 -8.71 25.11 12.27
C ALA A 70 -7.21 25.06 12.56
N GLU A 71 -6.69 23.91 12.96
CA GLU A 71 -5.26 23.70 13.19
C GLU A 71 -4.44 23.85 11.90
N ILE A 72 -4.91 23.25 10.80
CA ILE A 72 -4.29 23.39 9.47
C ILE A 72 -4.24 24.87 9.07
N ILE A 73 -5.33 25.62 9.20
CA ILE A 73 -5.40 27.04 8.86
C ILE A 73 -4.40 27.85 9.69
N GLU A 74 -4.35 27.61 11.00
CA GLU A 74 -3.42 28.31 11.88
C GLU A 74 -1.96 28.01 11.51
N ALA A 75 -1.61 26.76 11.29
CA ALA A 75 -0.27 26.34 10.88
C ALA A 75 0.11 26.90 9.50
N SER A 76 -0.83 26.92 8.56
CA SER A 76 -0.65 27.48 7.20
C SER A 76 -0.31 28.95 7.24
N ARG A 77 -1.04 29.72 8.06
CA ARG A 77 -0.79 31.14 8.28
C ARG A 77 0.60 31.38 8.87
N ARG A 78 1.00 30.60 9.88
CA ARG A 78 2.36 30.69 10.47
C ARG A 78 3.46 30.31 9.47
N ALA A 79 3.17 29.39 8.56
CA ALA A 79 4.09 28.94 7.52
C ALA A 79 4.11 29.84 6.26
N GLY A 80 3.34 30.93 6.24
CA GLY A 80 3.32 31.90 5.13
C GLY A 80 2.59 31.42 3.87
N VAL A 81 1.70 30.43 3.97
CA VAL A 81 0.86 29.99 2.85
C VAL A 81 -0.07 31.12 2.44
N GLN A 82 0.01 31.54 1.17
CA GLN A 82 -0.76 32.66 0.61
C GLN A 82 -2.18 32.22 0.21
N ALA A 83 -2.97 31.77 1.19
CA ALA A 83 -4.37 31.39 0.99
C ALA A 83 -5.23 31.86 2.16
N SER A 84 -6.46 32.28 1.88
CA SER A 84 -7.41 32.66 2.94
C SER A 84 -7.85 31.41 3.74
N PRO A 85 -8.27 31.56 5.01
CA PRO A 85 -8.86 30.47 5.77
C PRO A 85 -10.02 29.77 5.05
N GLU A 86 -10.84 30.53 4.34
CA GLU A 86 -11.99 30.04 3.56
C GLU A 86 -11.52 29.21 2.36
N ALA A 87 -10.47 29.67 1.66
CA ALA A 87 -9.88 28.92 0.55
C ALA A 87 -9.30 27.59 1.03
N ILE A 88 -8.62 27.56 2.18
CA ILE A 88 -8.10 26.31 2.75
C ILE A 88 -9.25 25.36 3.13
N ARG A 89 -10.33 25.84 3.77
CA ARG A 89 -11.49 24.99 4.07
C ARG A 89 -12.15 24.43 2.81
N GLY A 90 -12.35 25.29 1.81
CA GLY A 90 -12.91 24.88 0.52
C GLY A 90 -12.01 23.89 -0.21
N GLY A 91 -10.69 24.09 -0.16
CA GLY A 91 -9.69 23.18 -0.68
C GLY A 91 -9.74 21.81 -0.01
N LEU A 92 -9.77 21.75 1.32
CA LEU A 92 -9.90 20.49 2.06
C LEU A 92 -11.20 19.74 1.71
N ALA A 93 -12.32 20.45 1.58
CA ALA A 93 -13.58 19.87 1.13
C ALA A 93 -13.50 19.35 -0.32
N THR A 94 -12.80 20.08 -1.19
CA THR A 94 -12.56 19.68 -2.59
C THR A 94 -11.70 18.42 -2.65
N LEU A 95 -10.64 18.33 -1.84
CA LEU A 95 -9.79 17.13 -1.75
C LEU A 95 -10.57 15.89 -1.29
N GLU A 96 -11.44 16.04 -0.28
CA GLU A 96 -12.32 14.95 0.18
C GLU A 96 -13.35 14.55 -0.90
N ALA A 97 -13.87 15.52 -1.66
CA ALA A 97 -14.82 15.26 -2.74
C ALA A 97 -14.16 14.57 -3.96
N LEU A 98 -12.91 14.94 -4.28
CA LEU A 98 -12.12 14.33 -5.34
C LEU A 98 -11.78 12.87 -5.05
N LEU A 99 -11.51 12.57 -3.77
CA LEU A 99 -11.10 11.24 -3.34
C LEU A 99 -11.80 10.89 -2.02
N PRO A 100 -13.02 10.33 -2.08
CA PRO A 100 -13.79 10.00 -0.87
C PRO A 100 -12.99 9.11 0.09
N GLY A 101 -12.90 9.53 1.35
CA GLY A 101 -12.10 8.86 2.37
C GLY A 101 -10.68 9.42 2.54
N PHE A 102 -10.22 10.28 1.63
CA PHE A 102 -8.97 11.03 1.79
C PHE A 102 -9.16 12.18 2.79
N THR A 103 -8.99 11.86 4.08
CA THR A 103 -9.12 12.83 5.17
C THR A 103 -7.76 13.22 5.73
N PRO A 104 -7.56 14.49 6.12
CA PRO A 104 -6.30 14.92 6.72
C PRO A 104 -5.93 14.10 7.97
N ASN A 105 -4.73 13.53 7.96
CA ASN A 105 -4.12 12.86 9.10
C ASN A 105 -2.82 13.58 9.49
N LEU A 106 -2.83 14.19 10.68
CA LEU A 106 -1.73 15.02 11.18
C LEU A 106 -0.52 14.21 11.66
N ASP A 107 -0.69 12.91 11.90
CA ASP A 107 0.41 12.00 12.26
C ASP A 107 1.29 11.67 11.03
N THR A 108 0.67 11.66 9.85
CA THR A 108 1.35 11.31 8.58
C THR A 108 1.97 12.51 7.87
N LEU A 109 1.36 13.69 8.02
CA LEU A 109 1.79 14.93 7.39
C LEU A 109 1.48 16.14 8.26
N LYS A 110 2.42 17.09 8.30
CA LYS A 110 2.33 18.30 9.10
C LYS A 110 1.14 19.17 8.67
N SER A 111 0.50 19.82 9.63
CA SER A 111 -0.67 20.67 9.43
C SER A 111 -0.40 21.79 8.39
N ALA A 112 0.80 22.36 8.35
CA ALA A 112 1.18 23.37 7.36
C ALA A 112 1.26 22.82 5.93
N ASP A 113 1.71 21.58 5.75
CA ASP A 113 1.82 20.95 4.43
C ASP A 113 0.45 20.52 3.90
N TRP A 114 -0.46 20.06 4.77
CA TRP A 114 -1.88 19.92 4.43
C TRP A 114 -2.49 21.24 3.93
N GLY A 115 -2.10 22.35 4.56
CA GLY A 115 -2.44 23.69 4.13
C GLY A 115 -2.02 24.02 2.70
N ARG A 116 -0.77 23.66 2.35
CA ARG A 116 -0.24 23.84 0.99
C ARG A 116 -1.01 23.00 -0.02
N LEU A 117 -1.33 21.74 0.31
CA LEU A 117 -2.15 20.87 -0.54
C LEU A 117 -3.57 21.44 -0.74
N ALA A 118 -4.19 21.93 0.32
CA ALA A 118 -5.53 22.51 0.25
C ALA A 118 -5.56 23.83 -0.53
N ALA A 119 -4.53 24.67 -0.38
CA ALA A 119 -4.41 25.94 -1.09
C ALA A 119 -4.37 25.77 -2.62
N ASP A 120 -3.88 24.62 -3.11
CA ASP A 120 -3.80 24.29 -4.53
C ASP A 120 -4.46 22.93 -4.83
N ALA A 121 -5.73 22.81 -4.47
CA ALA A 121 -6.54 21.62 -4.77
C ALA A 121 -6.55 21.25 -6.27
N PRO A 122 -6.57 22.19 -7.24
CA PRO A 122 -6.47 21.86 -8.67
C PRO A 122 -5.15 21.16 -9.04
N ALA A 123 -4.00 21.61 -8.55
CA ALA A 123 -2.74 20.92 -8.81
C ALA A 123 -2.71 19.53 -8.16
N VAL A 124 -3.31 19.36 -6.99
CA VAL A 124 -3.45 18.03 -6.35
C VAL A 124 -4.34 17.11 -7.20
N ALA A 125 -5.43 17.61 -7.77
CA ALA A 125 -6.28 16.83 -8.67
C ALA A 125 -5.48 16.29 -9.87
N ASN A 126 -4.64 17.12 -10.49
CA ASN A 126 -3.77 16.69 -11.60
C ASN A 126 -2.80 15.58 -11.17
N LYS A 127 -2.23 15.67 -9.96
CA LYS A 127 -1.35 14.61 -9.41
C LYS A 127 -2.12 13.31 -9.16
N ILE A 128 -3.36 13.38 -8.68
CA ILE A 128 -4.21 12.20 -8.50
C ILE A 128 -4.53 11.55 -9.85
N ILE A 129 -4.86 12.34 -10.88
CA ILE A 129 -5.12 11.82 -12.24
C ILE A 129 -3.88 11.13 -12.80
N LEU A 130 -2.71 11.74 -12.63
CA LEU A 130 -1.42 11.16 -13.03
C LEU A 130 -1.19 9.82 -12.32
N LEU A 131 -1.36 9.75 -11.00
CA LEU A 131 -1.22 8.50 -10.27
C LEU A 131 -2.23 7.45 -10.74
N LYS A 132 -3.48 7.83 -11.01
CA LYS A 132 -4.50 6.93 -11.53
C LYS A 132 -4.19 6.41 -12.93
N THR A 133 -3.50 7.21 -13.75
CA THR A 133 -3.05 6.82 -15.09
C THR A 133 -1.98 5.72 -15.02
N HIS A 134 -1.06 5.82 -14.04
CA HIS A 134 0.00 4.81 -13.86
C HIS A 134 -0.44 3.60 -13.01
N HIS A 135 -1.39 3.79 -12.10
CA HIS A 135 -1.86 2.78 -11.14
C HIS A 135 -3.40 2.67 -11.18
N PRO A 136 -3.99 2.20 -12.29
CA PRO A 136 -5.43 2.20 -12.49
C PRO A 136 -6.18 1.28 -11.50
N GLY A 137 -5.56 0.21 -11.02
CA GLY A 137 -6.16 -0.73 -10.06
C GLY A 137 -5.99 -0.30 -8.59
N LEU A 138 -5.18 0.71 -8.31
CA LEU A 138 -4.87 1.12 -6.94
C LEU A 138 -6.01 1.93 -6.30
N ASP A 139 -6.34 1.58 -5.05
CA ASP A 139 -7.13 2.43 -4.17
C ASP A 139 -6.28 3.62 -3.71
N LEU A 140 -6.33 4.69 -4.49
CA LEU A 140 -5.58 5.90 -4.20
C LEU A 140 -6.04 6.58 -2.91
N ALA A 141 -7.30 6.42 -2.48
CA ALA A 141 -7.78 7.05 -1.25
C ALA A 141 -7.04 6.47 -0.05
N LYS A 142 -6.99 5.14 0.02
CA LYS A 142 -6.24 4.43 1.05
C LYS A 142 -4.74 4.71 0.96
N ALA A 143 -4.16 4.60 -0.24
CA ALA A 143 -2.73 4.77 -0.44
C ALA A 143 -2.25 6.19 -0.09
N LEU A 144 -2.96 7.23 -0.56
CA LEU A 144 -2.61 8.63 -0.29
C LEU A 144 -2.91 9.05 1.15
N THR A 145 -3.85 8.40 1.83
CA THR A 145 -4.04 8.62 3.28
C THR A 145 -2.86 8.07 4.09
N ALA A 146 -2.27 6.95 3.66
CA ALA A 146 -1.06 6.41 4.27
C ALA A 146 0.21 7.20 3.88
N GLN A 147 0.28 7.68 2.64
CA GLN A 147 1.45 8.35 2.05
C GLN A 147 1.11 9.73 1.44
N PRO A 148 0.57 10.69 2.22
CA PRO A 148 0.13 11.99 1.68
C PRO A 148 1.30 12.87 1.18
N ARG A 149 2.54 12.56 1.60
CA ARG A 149 3.76 13.26 1.17
C ARG A 149 4.01 13.14 -0.33
N LEU A 150 3.50 12.11 -0.99
CA LEU A 150 3.57 11.97 -2.45
C LEU A 150 2.97 13.18 -3.17
N LEU A 151 1.90 13.77 -2.61
CA LEU A 151 1.22 14.93 -3.21
C LEU A 151 2.01 16.23 -3.06
N LEU A 152 3.08 16.26 -2.26
CA LEU A 152 3.97 17.42 -2.14
C LEU A 152 5.05 17.45 -3.24
N GLN A 153 5.28 16.33 -3.93
CA GLN A 153 6.23 16.27 -5.04
C GLN A 153 5.75 17.13 -6.22
N SER A 154 6.67 17.57 -7.08
CA SER A 154 6.28 18.19 -8.34
C SER A 154 5.60 17.16 -9.26
N PRO A 155 4.70 17.57 -10.17
CA PRO A 155 4.08 16.65 -11.12
C PRO A 155 5.11 15.81 -11.91
N GLU A 156 6.22 16.42 -12.32
CA GLU A 156 7.28 15.77 -13.10
C GLU A 156 8.03 14.72 -12.28
N GLN A 157 8.30 15.02 -11.00
CA GLN A 157 8.92 14.07 -10.08
C GLN A 157 8.00 12.88 -9.80
N LEU A 158 6.70 13.15 -9.62
CA LEU A 158 5.70 12.12 -9.37
C LEU A 158 5.52 11.22 -10.60
N GLU A 159 5.48 11.79 -11.81
CA GLU A 159 5.42 11.05 -13.07
C GLU A 159 6.64 10.13 -13.24
N ARG A 160 7.84 10.67 -13.02
CA ARG A 160 9.09 9.91 -13.11
C ARG A 160 9.09 8.74 -12.13
N SER A 161 8.66 9.00 -10.90
CA SER A 161 8.59 8.00 -9.84
C SER A 161 7.59 6.91 -10.19
N ALA A 162 6.38 7.27 -10.62
CA ALA A 162 5.35 6.31 -11.01
C ALA A 162 5.79 5.44 -12.19
N LYS A 163 6.39 6.02 -13.23
CA LYS A 163 6.98 5.26 -14.36
C LYS A 163 8.03 4.27 -13.89
N MET A 164 8.92 4.70 -13.01
CA MET A 164 9.99 3.86 -12.48
C MET A 164 9.44 2.71 -11.63
N VAL A 165 8.48 2.96 -10.74
CA VAL A 165 7.79 1.91 -9.97
C VAL A 165 7.15 0.88 -10.90
N ARG A 166 6.46 1.33 -11.95
CA ARG A 166 5.87 0.43 -12.96
C ARG A 166 6.92 -0.39 -13.72
N GLN A 167 8.09 0.18 -14.00
CA GLN A 167 9.19 -0.55 -14.61
C GLN A 167 9.79 -1.60 -13.66
N LEU A 168 10.01 -1.24 -12.39
CA LEU A 168 10.51 -2.16 -11.37
C LEU A 168 9.56 -3.34 -11.14
N LEU A 169 8.24 -3.10 -11.22
CA LEU A 169 7.20 -4.12 -11.08
C LEU A 169 6.71 -4.68 -12.43
N ALA A 170 7.46 -4.51 -13.53
CA ALA A 170 7.01 -4.94 -14.86
C ALA A 170 6.73 -6.45 -14.97
N ARG A 171 7.33 -7.26 -14.09
CA ARG A 171 7.14 -8.71 -14.02
C ARG A 171 6.06 -9.14 -13.03
N ALA A 172 5.50 -8.21 -12.25
CA ALA A 172 4.38 -8.49 -11.35
C ALA A 172 3.10 -8.74 -12.17
N LYS A 173 2.34 -9.76 -11.78
CA LYS A 173 1.01 -10.08 -12.30
C LYS A 173 0.00 -9.01 -11.89
N ASP A 174 0.08 -8.54 -10.65
CA ASP A 174 -0.79 -7.49 -10.11
C ASP A 174 0.02 -6.46 -9.29
N PRO A 175 0.71 -5.52 -9.96
CA PRO A 175 1.51 -4.52 -9.28
C PRO A 175 0.67 -3.60 -8.37
N ASP A 176 -0.57 -3.30 -8.74
CA ASP A 176 -1.39 -2.35 -7.99
C ASP A 176 -1.90 -2.95 -6.68
N ARG A 177 -2.14 -4.27 -6.63
CA ARG A 177 -2.42 -4.97 -5.36
C ARG A 177 -1.25 -4.91 -4.39
N LEU A 178 -0.02 -5.10 -4.87
CA LEU A 178 1.18 -5.01 -4.05
C LEU A 178 1.37 -3.59 -3.49
N LEU A 179 1.19 -2.57 -4.34
CA LEU A 179 1.25 -1.16 -3.92
C LEU A 179 0.10 -0.78 -2.97
N GLY A 180 -1.06 -1.43 -3.07
CA GLY A 180 -2.19 -1.22 -2.15
C GLY A 180 -2.01 -1.88 -0.79
N ALA A 181 -1.19 -2.93 -0.70
CA ALA A 181 -0.79 -3.57 0.54
C ALA A 181 0.28 -2.76 1.27
N GLU A 182 1.28 -2.26 0.54
CA GLU A 182 2.34 -1.42 1.09
C GLU A 182 2.49 -0.12 0.27
N PRO A 183 1.77 0.96 0.65
CA PRO A 183 1.80 2.24 -0.07
C PRO A 183 3.18 2.90 -0.11
N SER A 184 4.11 2.58 0.80
CA SER A 184 5.47 3.14 0.75
C SER A 184 6.25 2.71 -0.50
N LEU A 185 5.85 1.62 -1.16
CA LEU A 185 6.47 1.15 -2.40
C LEU A 185 6.13 2.01 -3.63
N LEU A 186 5.24 3.01 -3.49
CA LEU A 186 5.04 4.05 -4.50
C LEU A 186 6.27 4.97 -4.63
N GLU A 187 7.18 4.96 -3.66
CA GLU A 187 8.48 5.61 -3.79
C GLU A 187 9.52 4.64 -4.38
N PRO A 188 10.17 4.96 -5.54
CA PRO A 188 11.11 4.05 -6.18
C PRO A 188 12.27 3.62 -5.27
N LYS A 189 12.76 4.52 -4.43
CA LYS A 189 13.84 4.25 -3.49
C LYS A 189 13.44 3.17 -2.48
N ALA A 190 12.25 3.27 -1.91
CA ALA A 190 11.72 2.29 -0.96
C ALA A 190 11.49 0.94 -1.65
N LEU A 191 10.91 0.94 -2.85
CA LEU A 191 10.71 -0.28 -3.63
C LEU A 191 12.03 -1.00 -3.95
N ILE A 192 13.06 -0.28 -4.42
CA ILE A 192 14.38 -0.87 -4.68
C ILE A 192 14.96 -1.47 -3.41
N SER A 193 14.90 -0.73 -2.30
CA SER A 193 15.38 -1.18 -1.00
C SER A 193 14.74 -2.50 -0.59
N VAL A 194 13.41 -2.60 -0.71
CA VAL A 194 12.64 -3.81 -0.42
C VAL A 194 13.00 -4.96 -1.35
N LEU A 195 13.01 -4.74 -2.67
CA LEU A 195 13.33 -5.80 -3.64
C LEU A 195 14.72 -6.41 -3.37
N ILE A 196 15.70 -5.57 -3.07
CA ILE A 196 17.06 -6.01 -2.74
C ILE A 196 17.08 -6.78 -1.41
N THR A 197 16.37 -6.27 -0.40
CA THR A 197 16.31 -6.90 0.93
C THR A 197 15.66 -8.28 0.85
N VAL A 198 14.53 -8.40 0.15
CA VAL A 198 13.84 -9.68 -0.07
C VAL A 198 14.76 -10.64 -0.84
N THR A 199 15.46 -10.16 -1.86
CA THR A 199 16.44 -10.97 -2.58
C THR A 199 17.50 -11.57 -1.64
N LYS A 200 17.97 -10.81 -0.63
CA LYS A 200 18.90 -11.33 0.40
C LYS A 200 18.27 -12.36 1.31
N TRP A 201 17.06 -12.11 1.80
CA TRP A 201 16.36 -13.03 2.70
C TRP A 201 16.18 -14.43 2.09
N TYR A 202 16.07 -14.50 0.77
CA TYR A 202 15.92 -15.75 0.02
C TYR A 202 17.19 -16.16 -0.74
N PHE A 203 18.37 -15.66 -0.34
CA PHE A 203 19.68 -16.07 -0.87
C PHE A 203 19.77 -16.08 -2.41
N LEU A 204 19.11 -15.13 -3.08
CA LEU A 204 19.03 -15.02 -4.56
C LEU A 204 18.33 -16.20 -5.27
N GLU A 205 17.70 -17.11 -4.53
CA GLU A 205 17.05 -18.31 -5.09
C GLU A 205 15.64 -18.04 -5.61
N LYS A 206 15.00 -16.98 -5.12
CA LYS A 206 13.64 -16.59 -5.50
C LYS A 206 13.61 -15.20 -6.09
N ASP A 207 12.69 -15.00 -7.04
CA ASP A 207 12.36 -13.68 -7.54
C ASP A 207 11.68 -12.88 -6.41
N PRO A 208 12.22 -11.71 -6.01
CA PRO A 208 11.63 -10.91 -4.94
C PRO A 208 10.21 -10.46 -5.25
N ILE A 209 9.86 -10.28 -6.53
CA ILE A 209 8.49 -9.91 -6.93
C ILE A 209 7.54 -11.07 -6.63
N GLU A 210 7.90 -12.29 -7.00
CA GLU A 210 7.07 -13.48 -6.75
C GLU A 210 6.86 -13.73 -5.25
N VAL A 211 7.89 -13.47 -4.43
CA VAL A 211 7.79 -13.53 -2.97
C VAL A 211 6.78 -12.51 -2.44
N LEU A 212 6.87 -11.26 -2.88
CA LEU A 212 5.96 -10.20 -2.44
C LEU A 212 4.53 -10.40 -2.95
N GLU A 213 4.34 -11.01 -4.12
CA GLU A 213 3.01 -11.37 -4.62
C GLU A 213 2.37 -12.49 -3.81
N ALA A 214 3.17 -13.47 -3.37
CA ALA A 214 2.69 -14.55 -2.53
C ALA A 214 2.33 -14.06 -1.11
N ASP A 215 3.01 -13.02 -0.63
CA ASP A 215 2.83 -12.47 0.71
C ASP A 215 2.98 -10.93 0.73
N PRO A 216 1.91 -10.19 0.33
CA PRO A 216 1.96 -8.74 0.22
C PRO A 216 2.18 -7.99 1.54
N GLU A 217 1.93 -8.64 2.68
CA GLU A 217 2.10 -8.07 4.02
C GLU A 217 3.50 -8.30 4.59
N LEU A 218 4.36 -9.02 3.87
CA LEU A 218 5.73 -9.32 4.30
C LEU A 218 6.50 -8.06 4.71
N VAL A 219 6.36 -6.98 3.95
CA VAL A 219 7.06 -5.70 4.19
C VAL A 219 6.59 -5.06 5.48
N GLN A 220 5.27 -4.91 5.66
CA GLN A 220 4.70 -4.34 6.87
C GLN A 220 5.15 -5.12 8.11
N ARG A 221 5.07 -6.46 8.08
CA ARG A 221 5.50 -7.27 9.23
C ARG A 221 6.99 -7.11 9.50
N ALA A 222 7.83 -7.06 8.47
CA ALA A 222 9.25 -6.82 8.64
C ALA A 222 9.53 -5.44 9.27
N GLN A 223 8.77 -4.40 8.90
CA GLN A 223 8.86 -3.09 9.55
C GLN A 223 8.41 -3.13 11.02
N ASP A 224 7.32 -3.85 11.33
CA ASP A 224 6.82 -4.01 12.70
C ASP A 224 7.83 -4.72 13.63
N TYR A 225 8.73 -5.52 13.06
CA TYR A 225 9.84 -6.18 13.77
C TYR A 225 11.19 -5.46 13.61
N ASP A 226 11.17 -4.19 13.19
CA ASP A 226 12.36 -3.35 13.00
C ASP A 226 13.45 -3.99 12.12
N VAL A 227 13.05 -4.82 11.14
CA VAL A 227 14.00 -5.46 10.24
C VAL A 227 14.61 -4.38 9.34
N PRO A 228 15.95 -4.25 9.31
CA PRO A 228 16.60 -3.23 8.50
C PRO A 228 16.45 -3.54 7.02
N PHE A 229 16.04 -2.53 6.25
CA PHE A 229 16.04 -2.58 4.80
C PHE A 229 17.32 -1.96 4.23
N GLU A 230 17.75 -2.48 3.08
CA GLU A 230 19.01 -2.10 2.45
C GLU A 230 19.03 -0.62 2.06
N PRO A 231 20.08 0.14 2.41
CA PRO A 231 20.17 1.52 2.02
C PRO A 231 20.37 1.64 0.51
N VAL A 232 19.60 2.53 -0.11
CA VAL A 232 19.67 2.84 -1.54
C VAL A 232 20.10 4.28 -1.72
N TYR A 233 21.10 4.49 -2.57
CA TYR A 233 21.71 5.77 -2.88
C TYR A 233 21.44 6.10 -4.35
N MET A 234 21.27 7.39 -4.66
CA MET A 234 21.23 7.87 -6.04
C MET A 234 22.58 8.52 -6.33
N ASN A 235 23.27 8.02 -7.35
CA ASN A 235 24.53 8.57 -7.82
C ASN A 235 24.30 9.89 -8.56
N GLU A 236 25.38 10.64 -8.80
CA GLU A 236 25.34 11.93 -9.53
C GLU A 236 24.85 11.79 -10.98
N ASP A 237 25.04 10.62 -11.58
CA ASP A 237 24.58 10.26 -12.93
C ASP A 237 23.09 9.84 -12.97
N GLY A 238 22.39 9.85 -11.83
CA GLY A 238 20.99 9.46 -11.69
C GLY A 238 20.76 7.95 -11.61
N THR A 239 21.82 7.14 -11.57
CA THR A 239 21.69 5.69 -11.33
C THR A 239 21.51 5.38 -9.85
N TRP A 240 20.75 4.33 -9.54
CA TRP A 240 20.56 3.88 -8.17
C TRP A 240 21.63 2.85 -7.81
N THR A 241 22.23 2.99 -6.63
CA THR A 241 23.16 2.02 -6.07
C THR A 241 22.70 1.54 -4.71
N ALA A 242 23.01 0.29 -4.42
CA ALA A 242 22.75 -0.37 -3.15
C ALA A 242 23.84 -1.44 -2.98
N PRO A 243 24.09 -1.92 -1.74
CA PRO A 243 25.15 -2.89 -1.46
C PRO A 243 25.13 -4.13 -2.38
N LEU A 244 23.95 -4.55 -2.83
CA LEU A 244 23.76 -5.68 -3.76
C LEU A 244 23.82 -5.30 -5.25
N LEU A 245 23.45 -4.07 -5.63
CA LEU A 245 23.55 -3.61 -7.02
C LEU A 245 25.01 -3.58 -7.51
N ASN A 246 25.95 -3.32 -6.60
CA ASN A 246 27.39 -3.28 -6.88
C ASN A 246 28.15 -4.52 -6.39
N TYR A 247 27.46 -5.61 -6.03
CA TYR A 247 28.11 -6.74 -5.35
C TYR A 247 29.22 -7.36 -6.21
N LYS A 248 28.98 -7.51 -7.53
CA LYS A 248 29.96 -8.09 -8.48
C LYS A 248 31.19 -7.20 -8.70
N GLU A 249 30.99 -5.89 -8.82
CA GLU A 249 32.05 -4.92 -9.13
C GLU A 249 32.94 -4.61 -7.92
N LYS A 250 32.39 -4.73 -6.71
CA LYS A 250 33.13 -4.51 -5.45
C LYS A 250 33.58 -5.81 -4.77
N ARG A 251 33.47 -6.98 -5.44
CA ARG A 251 33.97 -8.24 -4.86
C ARG A 251 35.48 -8.17 -4.67
N THR A 252 35.90 -8.45 -3.45
CA THR A 252 37.29 -8.82 -3.19
C THR A 252 37.58 -10.20 -3.81
N GLU A 253 38.84 -10.48 -4.14
CA GLU A 253 39.23 -11.75 -4.81
C GLU A 253 38.80 -12.99 -4.01
N TRP A 254 38.81 -12.92 -2.68
CA TRP A 254 38.37 -14.04 -1.83
C TRP A 254 36.85 -14.27 -1.86
N GLN A 255 36.04 -13.22 -2.05
CA GLN A 255 34.59 -13.35 -2.24
C GLN A 255 34.26 -13.95 -3.60
N LYS A 256 34.99 -13.58 -4.66
CA LYS A 256 34.86 -14.22 -5.98
C LYS A 256 35.15 -15.72 -5.88
N TYR A 257 36.21 -16.10 -5.15
CA TYR A 257 36.55 -17.49 -4.90
C TYR A 257 35.43 -18.26 -4.18
N ILE A 258 34.84 -17.70 -3.12
CA ILE A 258 33.72 -18.33 -2.40
C ILE A 258 32.51 -18.49 -3.33
N ASP A 259 32.17 -17.46 -4.10
CA ASP A 259 31.00 -17.50 -4.97
C ASP A 259 31.12 -18.49 -6.13
N GLN A 260 32.34 -18.65 -6.68
CA GLN A 260 32.64 -19.69 -7.67
C GLN A 260 32.65 -21.08 -7.05
N THR A 261 33.22 -21.22 -5.85
CA THR A 261 33.45 -22.53 -5.22
C THR A 261 32.18 -23.10 -4.59
N PHE A 262 31.37 -22.26 -3.95
CA PHE A 262 30.22 -22.70 -3.14
C PHE A 262 28.88 -22.38 -3.78
N TYR A 263 28.76 -21.27 -4.51
CA TYR A 263 27.48 -20.81 -5.07
C TYR A 263 27.38 -20.97 -6.60
N LYS A 264 28.45 -21.46 -7.26
CA LYS A 264 28.55 -21.68 -8.71
C LYS A 264 28.13 -20.46 -9.55
N GLN A 265 28.33 -19.26 -9.03
CA GLN A 265 28.09 -18.03 -9.78
C GLN A 265 29.36 -17.63 -10.54
N PRO A 266 29.26 -17.17 -11.80
CA PRO A 266 30.40 -16.63 -12.54
C PRO A 266 30.89 -15.31 -11.92
#